data_AF-A0A917V3R6-F1
#
_entry.id   AF-A0A917V3R6-F1
#
_cell.length_a   1.000
_cell.length_b   1.000
_cell.length_c   1.000
_cell.angle_alpha   90.00
_cell.angle_beta   90.00
_cell.angle_gamma   90.00
#
_symmetry.space_group_name_H-M   'P 1'
#
loop_
_entity.id
_entity.type
_entity.pdbx_description
1 polymer ?
#
loop_
_entity_poly.entity_id
_entity_poly.type
_entity_poly.pdbx_seq_one_letter_code
_entity_poly.pdbx_strand_id
1 'polypeptide(L)'
;MSSEIPVCSDDEILLEHAGYRARVLHDAEDAIFVGRILGIRDIVSFHAASLSELKVAFEEAVDDYRETCARIGKVPETDASIGQASEAAGRALA
;
A
#
# COMPACT_ATOMS: atom_id res chain seq x y z
N MET A 1 -24.73 -16.91 -3.97
CA MET A 1 -24.48 -15.55 -3.44
C MET A 1 -23.33 -15.68 -2.44
N SER A 2 -22.15 -16.13 -2.86
CA SER A 2 -21.08 -15.30 -3.46
C SER A 2 -20.90 -13.98 -2.70
N SER A 3 -20.41 -14.08 -1.47
CA SER A 3 -19.42 -13.17 -0.86
C SER A 3 -19.08 -13.74 0.53
N GLU A 4 -18.69 -15.01 0.59
CA GLU A 4 -17.90 -15.48 1.71
C GLU A 4 -16.51 -14.87 1.51
N ILE A 5 -16.31 -13.71 2.11
CA ILE A 5 -14.97 -13.25 2.45
C ILE A 5 -14.39 -14.40 3.28
N PRO A 6 -13.31 -15.08 2.85
CA PRO A 6 -12.67 -16.05 3.71
C PRO A 6 -12.23 -15.32 4.96
N VAL A 7 -12.81 -15.69 6.11
CA VAL A 7 -12.36 -15.26 7.43
C VAL A 7 -10.91 -15.73 7.59
N CYS A 8 -9.94 -14.84 7.40
CA CYS A 8 -8.56 -15.08 7.82
C CYS A 8 -8.48 -14.79 9.31
N SER A 9 -7.96 -15.74 10.08
CA SER A 9 -7.98 -15.77 11.55
C SER A 9 -6.92 -14.86 12.21
N ASP A 10 -6.65 -13.67 11.69
CA ASP A 10 -5.69 -12.69 12.26
C ASP A 10 -6.23 -11.26 11.99
N ASP A 11 -6.25 -10.38 13.00
CA ASP A 11 -6.83 -9.02 12.98
C ASP A 11 -5.98 -8.04 12.14
N GLU A 12 -5.78 -8.32 10.85
CA GLU A 12 -4.96 -7.47 9.97
C GLU A 12 -5.72 -7.13 8.69
N ILE A 13 -6.10 -5.85 8.56
CA ILE A 13 -6.77 -5.34 7.37
C ILE A 13 -5.69 -5.03 6.32
N LEU A 14 -5.71 -5.75 5.20
CA LEU A 14 -4.81 -5.50 4.08
C LEU A 14 -5.44 -4.52 3.08
N LEU A 15 -4.77 -3.40 2.82
CA LEU A 15 -5.11 -2.44 1.77
C LEU A 15 -4.17 -2.60 0.58
N GLU A 16 -4.72 -2.55 -0.63
CA GLU A 16 -3.95 -2.59 -1.87
C GLU A 16 -4.35 -1.39 -2.74
N HIS A 17 -3.37 -0.57 -3.16
CA HIS A 17 -3.59 0.58 -4.04
C HIS A 17 -2.39 0.81 -4.94
N ALA A 18 -2.62 1.00 -6.25
CA ALA A 18 -1.57 1.29 -7.23
C ALA A 18 -0.37 0.31 -7.20
N GLY A 19 -0.61 -0.94 -6.81
CA GLY A 19 0.45 -1.93 -6.64
C GLY A 19 1.30 -1.75 -5.37
N TYR A 20 0.82 -1.01 -4.38
CA TYR A 20 1.34 -0.96 -3.02
C TYR A 20 0.39 -1.73 -2.09
N ARG A 21 0.98 -2.38 -1.09
CA ARG A 21 0.24 -3.09 -0.05
C ARG A 21 0.46 -2.39 1.27
N ALA A 22 -0.57 -2.24 2.08
CA ALA A 22 -0.47 -1.76 3.44
C ALA A 22 -1.20 -2.71 4.38
N ARG A 23 -0.58 -2.99 5.52
CA ARG A 23 -1.21 -3.70 6.63
C ARG A 23 -1.74 -2.68 7.61
N VAL A 24 -2.96 -2.89 8.08
CA VAL A 24 -3.62 -2.00 9.01
C VAL A 24 -4.08 -2.77 10.22
N LEU A 25 -3.72 -2.22 11.37
CA LEU A 25 -4.06 -2.71 12.70
C LEU A 25 -5.14 -1.78 13.27
N HIS A 26 -6.17 -2.35 13.86
CA HIS A 26 -7.18 -1.58 14.56
C HIS A 26 -6.87 -1.58 16.06
N ASP A 27 -6.62 -0.40 16.61
CA ASP A 27 -6.45 -0.22 18.03
C ASP A 27 -7.83 0.03 18.67
N ALA A 28 -8.34 -0.94 19.41
CA ALA A 28 -9.63 -0.84 20.07
C ALA A 28 -9.62 0.06 21.31
N GLU A 29 -8.44 0.36 21.87
CA GLU A 29 -8.31 1.22 23.05
C GLU A 29 -8.44 2.69 22.64
N ASP A 30 -7.79 3.07 21.53
CA ASP A 30 -7.80 4.43 20.99
C ASP A 30 -8.85 4.61 19.87
N ALA A 31 -9.50 3.53 19.42
CA ALA A 31 -10.48 3.49 18.34
C ALA A 31 -9.95 4.09 17.01
N ILE A 32 -8.68 3.84 16.72
CA ILE A 32 -8.01 4.29 15.50
C ILE A 32 -7.46 3.11 14.71
N PHE A 33 -7.30 3.33 13.41
CA PHE A 33 -6.65 2.42 12.49
C PHE A 33 -5.23 2.92 12.24
N VAL A 34 -4.24 2.05 12.46
CA VAL A 34 -2.83 2.34 12.20
C VAL A 34 -2.38 1.49 11.02
N GLY A 35 -2.12 2.14 9.89
CA GLY A 35 -1.69 1.52 8.65
C GLY A 35 -0.20 1.69 8.38
N ARG A 36 0.44 0.66 7.82
CA ARG A 36 1.83 0.70 7.39
C ARG A 36 2.00 0.07 6.01
N ILE A 37 2.68 0.79 5.13
CA ILE A 37 3.00 0.32 3.78
C ILE A 37 4.07 -0.79 3.86
N LEU A 38 3.86 -1.84 3.08
CA LEU A 38 4.74 -2.97 2.87
C LEU A 38 5.36 -2.90 1.48
N GLY A 39 6.53 -3.50 1.31
CA GLY A 39 7.20 -3.59 0.01
C GLY A 39 8.03 -2.37 -0.38
N ILE A 40 8.31 -1.47 0.56
CA ILE A 40 9.24 -0.34 0.37
C ILE A 40 10.33 -0.35 1.45
N ARG A 41 11.54 0.12 1.13
CA ARG A 41 12.63 0.28 2.12
C ARG A 41 12.32 1.41 3.11
N ASP A 42 11.63 2.43 2.64
CA ASP A 42 11.20 3.56 3.46
C ASP A 42 10.00 3.18 4.33
N ILE A 43 9.91 3.74 5.53
CA ILE A 43 8.83 3.40 6.46
C ILE A 43 7.75 4.47 6.33
N VAL A 44 6.74 4.17 5.51
CA VAL A 44 5.55 5.02 5.39
C VAL A 44 4.43 4.40 6.20
N SER A 45 3.92 5.15 7.18
CA SER A 45 2.81 4.75 8.06
C SER A 45 1.79 5.88 8.13
N PHE A 46 0.53 5.54 8.30
CA PHE A 46 -0.60 6.46 8.31
C PHE A 46 -1.61 6.00 9.37
N HIS A 47 -2.47 6.91 9.81
CA HIS A 47 -3.50 6.59 10.79
C HIS A 47 -4.82 7.27 10.41
N ALA A 48 -5.95 6.67 10.80
CA ALA A 48 -7.27 7.21 10.52
C ALA A 48 -8.30 6.74 11.54
N ALA A 49 -9.39 7.49 11.69
CA ALA A 49 -10.51 7.12 12.56
C ALA A 49 -11.57 6.27 11.84
N SER A 50 -11.45 6.09 10.52
CA SER A 50 -12.43 5.37 9.70
C SER A 50 -11.78 4.77 8.46
N LEU A 51 -12.34 3.65 7.96
CA LEU A 51 -11.84 2.96 6.76
C LEU A 51 -11.81 3.86 5.50
N SER A 52 -12.76 4.78 5.37
CA SER A 52 -12.79 5.73 4.25
C SER A 52 -11.61 6.70 4.30
N GLU A 53 -11.35 7.29 5.47
CA GLU A 53 -10.21 8.19 5.69
C GLU A 53 -8.89 7.44 5.59
N LEU A 54 -8.85 6.18 6.04
CA LEU A 54 -7.70 5.30 5.95
C LEU A 54 -7.25 5.08 4.50
N LYS A 55 -8.21 4.88 3.58
CA LYS A 55 -7.91 4.78 2.15
C LYS A 55 -7.35 6.07 1.58
N VAL A 56 -7.97 7.20 1.90
CA VAL A 56 -7.51 8.52 1.44
C VAL A 56 -6.11 8.81 1.97
N ALA A 57 -5.88 8.61 3.28
CA ALA A 57 -4.59 8.80 3.91
C ALA A 57 -3.51 7.88 3.32
N PHE A 58 -3.87 6.65 2.93
CA PHE A 58 -2.96 5.75 2.22
C PHE A 58 -2.62 6.25 0.82
N GLU A 59 -3.61 6.68 0.04
CA GLU A 59 -3.41 7.24 -1.29
C GLU A 59 -2.51 8.48 -1.26
N GLU A 60 -2.76 9.40 -0.33
CA GLU A 60 -1.94 10.60 -0.14
C GLU A 60 -0.52 10.26 0.33
N ALA A 61 -0.37 9.30 1.25
CA ALA A 61 0.95 8.87 1.72
C ALA A 61 1.79 8.22 0.61
N VAL A 62 1.15 7.46 -0.29
CA VAL A 62 1.81 6.89 -1.47
C VAL A 62 2.20 7.99 -2.46
N ASP A 63 1.32 8.97 -2.69
CA ASP A 63 1.60 10.07 -3.62
C ASP A 63 2.74 10.96 -3.11
N ASP A 64 2.71 11.35 -1.83
CA ASP A 64 3.78 12.12 -1.19
C ASP A 64 5.12 11.36 -1.21
N TYR A 65 5.09 10.04 -0.98
CA TYR A 65 6.28 9.20 -1.10
C TYR A 65 6.88 9.26 -2.50
N ARG A 66 6.03 9.17 -3.54
CA ARG A 66 6.47 9.23 -4.95
C ARG A 66 7.01 10.61 -5.31
N GLU A 67 6.33 11.68 -4.88
CA GLU A 67 6.78 13.06 -5.11
C GLU A 67 8.11 13.32 -4.41
N THR A 68 8.23 12.88 -3.15
CA THR A 68 9.46 12.99 -2.37
C THR A 68 10.59 12.21 -3.04
N CYS A 69 10.35 10.99 -3.53
CA CYS A 69 11.32 10.23 -4.32
C CYS A 69 11.77 10.97 -5.58
N ALA A 70 10.83 11.55 -6.34
CA ALA A 70 11.14 12.35 -7.53
C ALA A 70 11.99 13.59 -7.18
N ARG A 71 11.66 14.26 -6.08
CA ARG A 71 12.35 15.46 -5.58
C ARG A 71 13.77 15.19 -5.10
N ILE A 72 14.01 14.04 -4.47
CA ILE A 72 15.35 13.60 -4.03
C ILE A 72 16.13 12.86 -5.14
N GLY A 73 15.54 12.70 -6.33
CA GLY A 73 16.15 11.98 -7.45
C GLY A 73 16.34 10.48 -7.20
N LYS A 74 15.57 9.89 -6.27
CA LYS A 74 15.54 8.45 -6.06
C LYS A 74 14.43 7.84 -6.91
N VAL A 75 14.69 6.64 -7.44
CA VAL A 75 13.64 5.85 -8.10
C VAL A 75 12.64 5.44 -7.03
N PRO A 76 11.35 5.81 -7.15
CA PRO A 76 10.33 5.40 -6.19
C PRO A 76 10.27 3.88 -6.13
N GLU A 77 10.43 3.32 -4.94
CA GLU A 77 10.38 1.89 -4.75
C GLU A 77 8.91 1.47 -4.72
N THR A 78 8.49 0.67 -5.69
CA THR A 78 7.14 0.10 -5.78
C THR A 78 7.23 -1.40 -5.52
N ASP A 79 6.20 -2.00 -4.89
CA ASP A 79 6.11 -3.47 -4.74
C ASP A 79 6.06 -4.18 -6.11
N ALA A 80 5.58 -3.50 -7.15
CA ALA A 80 5.69 -3.95 -8.54
C ALA A 80 7.15 -4.21 -9.00
N SER A 81 8.13 -3.50 -8.46
CA SER A 81 9.55 -3.74 -8.78
C SER A 81 10.11 -5.01 -8.10
N ILE A 82 9.41 -5.56 -7.10
CA ILE A 82 9.89 -6.69 -6.29
C ILE A 82 9.05 -7.97 -6.52
N GLY A 83 7.94 -7.88 -7.25
CA GLY A 83 7.05 -9.03 -7.53
C GLY A 83 6.59 -9.23 -8.97
N GLN A 84 6.77 -8.27 -9.89
CA GLN A 84 6.38 -8.43 -11.31
C GLN A 84 7.40 -7.77 -12.26
N ALA A 85 8.64 -8.25 -12.24
CA ALA A 85 9.59 -8.08 -13.35
C ALA A 85 9.47 -9.26 -14.35
N SER A 86 8.25 -9.53 -14.82
CA SER A 86 7.93 -10.41 -15.94
C SER A 86 6.50 -10.01 -16.30
N GLU A 87 6.19 -9.16 -17.27
CA GLU A 87 6.61 -9.16 -18.67
C GLU A 87 6.27 -7.77 -19.25
N ALA A 88 7.27 -7.00 -19.71
CA ALA A 88 7.08 -5.96 -20.74
C ALA A 88 8.43 -5.45 -21.27
N ALA A 89 9.37 -6.35 -21.56
CA ALA A 89 10.56 -6.04 -22.34
C ALA A 89 10.70 -7.10 -23.43
N GLY A 90 9.90 -7.00 -24.49
CA GLY A 90 9.94 -8.03 -25.54
C GLY A 90 8.96 -7.91 -26.69
N ARG A 91 8.82 -6.72 -27.29
CA ARG A 91 8.42 -6.45 -28.71
C ARG A 91 8.01 -4.97 -28.76
N ALA A 92 8.63 -4.11 -29.56
CA ALA A 92 8.89 -4.29 -30.98
C ALA A 92 10.20 -3.62 -31.39
N LEU A 93 11.12 -4.42 -31.92
CA LEU A 93 12.05 -3.99 -32.95
C LEU A 93 11.71 -4.83 -34.18
N ALA A 94 11.05 -4.21 -35.16
CA ALA A 94 11.00 -4.58 -36.58
C ALA A 94 10.02 -3.63 -37.29
#